data_AF-A0AB33CE06-F1
#
_entry.id   AF-A0AB33CE06-F1
#
_cell.length_a   1.000
_cell.length_b   1.000
_cell.length_c   1.000
_cell.angle_alpha   90.00
_cell.angle_beta   90.00
_cell.angle_gamma   90.00
#
_symmetry.space_group_name_H-M   'P 1'
#
loop_
_entity.id
_entity.type
_entity.pdbx_description
1 polymer ?
#
loop_
_entity_poly.entity_id
_entity_poly.type
_entity_poly.pdbx_seq_one_letter_code
_entity_poly.pdbx_strand_id
1 'polypeptide(L)'
;MAVTSVPDRSVSPIVVPGQLTLRIIRGKNGPFPVGRLSTHLGVFEVKDPELEQYPEGKYDGEFVIRYIFPKSYPVGGGMRFEIRASLDGMTLNGIDKLSCDEARSFATHDVDPLDEELGAQPVAPPARASRPAKPAPVQASADPLVDTTPFGVDAQPLDTSAAPGSTEDPDATLFGGLWPLGESVKLDSTIDRRALRAQIARLGELGFALDFKTQEWSRQAELQPA
;
A
#
# COMPACT_ATOMS: atom_id res chain seq x y z
N MET A 1 39.89 1.48 12.46
CA MET A 1 38.47 1.25 12.18
C MET A 1 38.31 1.09 10.67
N ALA A 2 38.25 -0.14 10.17
CA ALA A 2 38.09 -0.39 8.75
C ALA A 2 36.59 -0.37 8.42
N VAL A 3 36.16 0.62 7.63
CA VAL A 3 34.80 0.68 7.10
C VAL A 3 34.74 -0.32 5.95
N THR A 4 34.15 -1.48 6.18
CA THR A 4 33.77 -2.41 5.11
C THR A 4 32.69 -1.73 4.26
N SER A 5 33.09 -1.08 3.18
CA SER A 5 32.15 -0.67 2.14
C SER A 5 31.63 -1.95 1.48
N VAL A 6 30.35 -2.25 1.71
CA VAL A 6 29.63 -3.25 0.92
C VAL A 6 29.75 -2.80 -0.54
N PRO A 7 30.30 -3.62 -1.46
CA PRO A 7 30.34 -3.24 -2.86
C PRO A 7 28.89 -3.05 -3.30
N ASP A 8 28.57 -1.82 -3.69
CA ASP A 8 27.33 -1.50 -4.38
C ASP A 8 27.37 -2.28 -5.69
N ARG A 9 26.78 -3.48 -5.65
CA ARG A 9 26.82 -4.43 -6.74
C ARG A 9 25.89 -3.80 -7.77
N SER A 10 26.46 -3.06 -8.71
CA SER A 10 25.76 -2.51 -9.86
C SER A 10 25.22 -3.68 -10.68
N VAL A 11 24.05 -4.19 -10.27
CA VAL A 11 23.32 -5.20 -11.02
C VAL A 11 22.74 -4.44 -12.19
N SER A 12 23.28 -4.68 -13.38
CA SER A 12 22.68 -4.13 -14.60
C SER A 12 21.23 -4.62 -14.67
N PRO A 13 20.24 -3.72 -14.82
CA PRO A 13 18.85 -4.11 -14.88
C PRO A 13 18.63 -5.08 -16.05
N ILE A 14 17.96 -6.20 -15.79
CA ILE A 14 17.69 -7.22 -16.80
C ILE A 14 16.37 -6.84 -17.48
N VAL A 15 16.45 -6.29 -18.69
CA VAL A 15 15.27 -5.95 -19.50
C VAL A 15 14.86 -7.18 -20.30
N VAL A 16 13.63 -7.63 -20.12
CA VAL A 16 13.11 -8.80 -20.82
C VAL A 16 11.75 -8.51 -21.45
N PRO A 17 11.54 -8.87 -22.72
CA PRO A 17 10.21 -8.91 -23.29
C PRO A 17 9.43 -10.06 -22.66
N GLY A 18 8.14 -9.83 -22.44
CA GLY A 18 7.26 -10.83 -21.87
C GLY A 18 5.81 -10.41 -21.90
N GLN A 19 5.01 -11.20 -21.20
CA GLN A 19 3.59 -11.01 -21.06
C GLN A 19 3.22 -10.99 -19.58
N LEU A 20 2.69 -9.86 -19.12
CA LEU A 20 2.19 -9.67 -17.77
C LEU A 20 0.67 -9.85 -17.78
N THR A 21 0.20 -10.93 -17.18
CA THR A 21 -1.22 -11.11 -16.90
C THR A 21 -1.54 -10.51 -15.54
N LEU A 22 -2.41 -9.50 -15.50
CA LEU A 22 -2.92 -8.88 -14.27
C LEU A 22 -4.33 -9.37 -13.99
N ARG A 23 -4.54 -9.94 -12.81
CA ARG A 23 -5.86 -10.38 -12.36
C ARG A 23 -6.23 -9.70 -11.04
N ILE A 24 -7.44 -9.17 -10.96
CA ILE A 24 -7.97 -8.63 -9.70
C ILE A 24 -8.57 -9.78 -8.88
N ILE A 25 -8.07 -9.97 -7.66
CA ILE A 25 -8.54 -10.95 -6.69
C ILE A 25 -9.16 -10.20 -5.52
N ARG A 26 -10.26 -10.73 -4.96
CA ARG A 26 -10.93 -10.14 -3.81
C ARG A 26 -10.35 -10.71 -2.52
N GLY A 27 -9.63 -9.88 -1.77
CA GLY A 27 -9.07 -10.20 -0.47
C GLY A 27 -9.89 -9.67 0.70
N LYS A 28 -9.35 -9.81 1.91
CA LYS A 28 -9.95 -9.25 3.14
C LYS A 28 -9.96 -7.72 3.15
N ASN A 29 -8.96 -7.09 2.53
CA ASN A 29 -8.80 -5.64 2.45
C ASN A 29 -9.34 -5.04 1.15
N GLY A 30 -10.19 -5.77 0.42
CA GLY A 30 -10.74 -5.35 -0.87
C GLY A 30 -10.08 -6.03 -2.08
N PRO A 31 -10.42 -5.57 -3.30
CA PRO A 31 -9.81 -6.08 -4.52
C PRO A 31 -8.33 -5.69 -4.59
N PHE A 32 -7.46 -6.64 -4.95
CA PHE A 32 -6.04 -6.40 -5.20
C PHE A 32 -5.61 -7.08 -6.50
N PRO A 33 -4.77 -6.43 -7.31
CA PRO A 33 -4.23 -7.08 -8.50
C PRO A 33 -3.06 -8.00 -8.14
N VAL A 34 -3.00 -9.13 -8.82
CA VAL A 34 -1.86 -10.04 -8.83
C VAL A 34 -1.35 -10.14 -10.26
N GLY A 35 -0.04 -9.90 -10.43
CA GLY A 35 0.63 -10.03 -11.71
C GLY A 35 1.31 -11.37 -11.86
N ARG A 36 1.18 -11.97 -13.03
CA ARG A 36 1.97 -13.13 -13.46
C ARG A 36 2.73 -12.75 -14.71
N LEU A 37 4.04 -12.66 -14.61
CA LEU A 37 4.95 -12.32 -15.69
C LEU A 37 5.47 -13.61 -16.34
N SER A 38 5.10 -13.83 -17.59
CA SER A 38 5.62 -14.91 -18.43
C SER A 38 6.71 -14.36 -19.35
N THR A 39 7.93 -14.90 -19.22
CA THR A 39 9.09 -14.51 -20.03
C THR A 39 9.85 -15.74 -20.49
N HIS A 40 10.79 -15.56 -21.40
CA HIS A 40 11.75 -16.61 -21.78
C HIS A 40 12.63 -17.12 -20.62
N LEU A 41 12.76 -16.35 -19.53
CA LEU A 41 13.47 -16.77 -18.32
C LEU A 41 12.63 -17.69 -17.42
N GLY A 42 11.31 -17.74 -17.66
CA GLY A 42 10.36 -18.48 -16.84
C GLY A 42 9.14 -17.65 -16.50
N VAL A 43 8.35 -18.18 -15.56
CA VAL A 43 7.11 -17.57 -15.11
C VAL A 43 7.27 -17.13 -13.66
N PHE A 44 6.99 -15.87 -13.40
CA PHE A 44 7.20 -15.21 -12.12
C PHE A 44 5.93 -14.55 -11.63
N GLU A 45 5.73 -14.52 -10.32
CA GLU A 45 4.70 -13.70 -9.69
C GLU A 45 5.24 -12.30 -9.42
N VAL A 46 4.47 -11.30 -9.80
CA VAL A 46 4.80 -9.88 -9.62
C VAL A 46 3.74 -9.27 -8.72
N LYS A 47 4.18 -8.78 -7.56
CA LYS A 47 3.34 -8.10 -6.57
C LYS A 47 3.94 -6.74 -6.27
N ASP A 48 4.15 -5.93 -7.29
CA ASP A 48 4.69 -4.56 -7.16
C ASP A 48 3.55 -3.54 -6.97
N PRO A 49 3.75 -2.43 -6.23
CA PRO A 49 2.70 -1.42 -6.00
C PRO A 49 2.22 -0.77 -7.30
N GLU A 50 3.10 -0.64 -8.30
CA GLU A 50 2.74 -0.01 -9.58
C GLU A 50 1.60 -0.74 -10.30
N LEU A 51 1.47 -2.05 -10.10
CA LEU A 51 0.41 -2.88 -10.69
C LEU A 51 -0.99 -2.50 -10.22
N GLU A 52 -1.11 -1.80 -9.09
CA GLU A 52 -2.39 -1.43 -8.51
C GLU A 52 -3.16 -0.42 -9.35
N GLN A 53 -2.43 0.37 -10.14
CA GLN A 53 -3.03 1.38 -11.00
C GLN A 53 -3.67 0.74 -12.25
N TYR A 54 -3.16 -0.41 -12.69
CA TYR A 54 -3.53 -1.01 -13.97
C TYR A 54 -4.78 -1.90 -13.84
N PRO A 55 -5.73 -1.81 -14.79
CA PRO A 55 -6.88 -2.70 -14.80
C PRO A 55 -6.47 -4.16 -15.06
N GLU A 56 -7.35 -5.09 -14.70
CA GLU A 56 -7.15 -6.49 -15.09
C GLU A 56 -7.08 -6.64 -16.61
N GLY A 57 -6.11 -7.41 -17.07
CA GLY A 57 -5.75 -7.43 -18.48
C GLY A 57 -4.49 -8.26 -18.71
N LYS A 58 -4.29 -8.61 -19.97
CA LYS A 58 -3.08 -9.26 -20.45
C LYS A 58 -2.26 -8.21 -21.18
N TYR A 59 -1.07 -7.94 -20.66
CA TYR A 59 -0.22 -6.88 -21.17
C TYR A 59 1.04 -7.46 -21.78
N ASP A 60 1.28 -7.13 -23.04
CA ASP A 60 2.57 -7.40 -23.68
C ASP A 60 3.48 -6.19 -23.51
N GLY A 61 4.74 -6.43 -23.20
CA GLY A 61 5.64 -5.35 -22.83
C GLY A 61 7.09 -5.77 -22.60
N GLU A 62 7.89 -4.77 -22.25
CA GLU A 62 9.24 -4.96 -21.74
C GLU A 62 9.27 -4.70 -20.24
N PHE A 63 9.89 -5.60 -19.50
CA PHE A 63 9.93 -5.58 -18.04
C PHE A 63 11.37 -5.49 -17.58
N VAL A 64 11.65 -4.51 -16.71
CA VAL A 64 12.96 -4.29 -16.13
C VAL A 64 13.03 -5.04 -14.81
N ILE A 65 13.58 -6.26 -14.84
CA ILE A 65 13.69 -7.09 -13.63
C ILE A 65 14.87 -6.60 -12.79
N ARG A 66 14.58 -6.17 -11.55
CA ARG A 66 15.59 -5.79 -10.56
C ARG A 66 16.22 -7.02 -9.90
N TYR A 67 15.39 -7.93 -9.39
CA TYR A 67 15.83 -9.24 -8.90
C TYR A 67 14.69 -10.26 -8.90
N ILE A 68 15.05 -11.53 -8.98
CA ILE A 68 14.16 -12.68 -8.84
C ILE A 68 14.47 -13.34 -7.50
N PHE A 69 13.44 -13.63 -6.71
CA PHE A 69 13.59 -14.18 -5.37
C PHE A 69 12.49 -15.19 -5.05
N PRO A 70 12.81 -16.33 -4.41
CA PRO A 70 11.79 -17.21 -3.86
C PRO A 70 11.20 -16.58 -2.60
N LYS A 71 9.87 -16.45 -2.54
CA LYS A 71 9.13 -16.13 -1.34
C LYS A 71 8.50 -17.39 -0.78
N SER A 72 8.79 -17.70 0.47
CA SER A 72 8.19 -18.83 1.16
C SER A 72 7.13 -18.36 2.15
N TYR A 73 6.00 -19.06 2.24
CA TYR A 73 5.01 -18.86 3.30
C TYR A 73 4.49 -20.21 3.85
N PRO A 74 4.18 -20.26 5.15
CA PRO A 74 3.67 -21.47 5.78
C PRO A 74 2.23 -21.72 5.33
N VAL A 75 1.95 -22.94 4.87
CA VAL A 75 0.60 -23.39 4.52
C VAL A 75 0.36 -24.74 5.17
N GLY A 76 -0.69 -24.81 6.01
CA GLY A 76 -1.18 -26.01 6.72
C GLY A 76 -0.35 -27.29 6.58
N GLY A 77 0.67 -27.46 7.43
CA GLY A 77 1.50 -28.67 7.49
C GLY A 77 2.77 -28.65 6.63
N GLY A 78 3.04 -27.58 5.87
CA GLY A 78 4.24 -27.44 5.05
C GLY A 78 4.61 -26.00 4.72
N MET A 79 5.61 -25.84 3.85
CA MET A 79 6.05 -24.55 3.31
C MET A 79 5.76 -24.49 1.81
N ARG A 80 5.20 -23.39 1.34
CA ARG A 80 5.00 -23.12 -0.09
C ARG A 80 6.02 -22.08 -0.55
N PHE A 81 6.54 -22.25 -1.76
CA PHE A 81 7.47 -21.31 -2.39
C PHE A 81 6.85 -20.75 -3.66
N GLU A 82 6.88 -19.42 -3.79
CA GLU A 82 6.52 -18.67 -4.99
C GLU A 82 7.80 -18.02 -5.54
N ILE A 83 8.04 -18.14 -6.84
CA ILE A 83 9.16 -17.42 -7.47
C ILE A 83 8.64 -16.05 -7.89
N ARG A 84 9.13 -15.01 -7.22
CA ARG A 84 8.72 -13.63 -7.46
C ARG A 84 9.79 -12.85 -8.20
N ALA A 85 9.35 -11.93 -9.04
CA ALA A 85 10.20 -10.93 -9.65
C ALA A 85 9.81 -9.56 -9.10
N SER A 86 10.80 -8.77 -8.66
CA SER A 86 10.63 -7.35 -8.40
C SER A 86 11.08 -6.58 -9.63
N LEU A 87 10.23 -5.67 -10.11
CA LEU A 87 10.50 -4.84 -11.27
C LEU A 87 10.99 -3.45 -10.84
N ASP A 88 11.95 -2.91 -11.59
CA ASP A 88 12.35 -1.50 -11.55
C ASP A 88 11.46 -0.62 -12.42
N GLY A 89 10.75 -1.24 -13.37
CA GLY A 89 9.85 -0.57 -14.28
C GLY A 89 9.32 -1.52 -15.34
N MET A 90 8.30 -1.08 -16.05
CA MET A 90 7.70 -1.82 -17.15
C MET A 90 7.18 -0.87 -18.23
N THR A 91 7.24 -1.32 -19.48
CA THR A 91 6.67 -0.62 -20.63
C THR A 91 5.60 -1.52 -21.24
N LEU A 92 4.33 -1.12 -21.11
CA LEU A 92 3.20 -1.90 -21.59
C LEU A 92 2.78 -1.40 -22.98
N ASN A 93 2.82 -2.29 -23.98
CA ASN A 93 2.59 -1.97 -25.39
C ASN A 93 1.13 -2.14 -25.80
N GLY A 94 0.41 -3.09 -25.20
CA GLY A 94 -0.99 -3.39 -25.50
C GLY A 94 -1.71 -4.04 -24.33
N ILE A 95 -3.04 -3.95 -24.34
CA ILE A 95 -3.92 -4.60 -23.37
C ILE A 95 -4.91 -5.52 -24.11
N ASP A 96 -4.81 -6.81 -23.84
CA ASP A 96 -5.76 -7.83 -24.27
C ASP A 96 -6.67 -8.23 -23.09
N LYS A 97 -7.88 -8.70 -23.41
CA LYS A 97 -8.80 -9.23 -22.39
C LYS A 97 -8.26 -10.56 -21.86
N LEU A 98 -8.33 -10.78 -20.55
CA LEU A 98 -7.97 -12.07 -19.96
C LEU A 98 -8.83 -13.20 -20.54
N SER A 99 -8.20 -14.29 -20.94
CA SER A 99 -8.92 -15.53 -21.26
C SER A 99 -9.33 -16.28 -19.99
N CYS A 100 -10.40 -17.08 -20.07
CA CYS A 100 -10.90 -17.90 -18.97
C CYS A 100 -9.84 -18.88 -18.44
N ASP A 101 -8.99 -19.43 -19.30
CA ASP A 101 -7.91 -20.34 -18.91
C ASP A 101 -6.79 -19.64 -18.13
N GLU A 102 -6.48 -18.39 -18.47
CA GLU A 102 -5.53 -17.58 -17.73
C GLU A 102 -6.11 -17.20 -16.37
N ALA A 103 -7.39 -16.80 -16.32
CA ALA A 103 -8.09 -16.51 -15.07
C ALA A 103 -8.12 -17.74 -14.14
N ARG A 104 -8.20 -18.95 -14.68
CA ARG A 104 -8.09 -20.22 -13.92
C ARG A 104 -6.67 -20.56 -13.50
N SER A 105 -5.67 -20.09 -14.24
CA SER A 105 -4.25 -20.29 -13.88
C SER A 105 -3.87 -19.53 -12.61
N PHE A 106 -4.58 -18.45 -12.31
CA PHE A 106 -4.61 -17.85 -10.98
C PHE A 106 -5.59 -18.65 -10.11
N ALA A 107 -5.14 -19.61 -9.32
CA ALA A 107 -6.02 -20.26 -8.36
C ALA A 107 -5.23 -20.89 -7.21
N THR A 108 -5.41 -20.35 -6.00
CA THR A 108 -6.06 -20.97 -4.81
C THR A 108 -5.56 -20.30 -3.51
N HIS A 109 -4.39 -19.63 -3.53
CA HIS A 109 -3.73 -19.11 -2.32
C HIS A 109 -3.08 -17.73 -2.47
N ASP A 110 -3.57 -16.90 -3.40
CA ASP A 110 -3.06 -15.53 -3.49
C ASP A 110 -3.45 -14.76 -2.23
N VAL A 111 -2.47 -14.59 -1.34
CA VAL A 111 -2.56 -13.71 -0.16
C VAL A 111 -2.40 -12.28 -0.66
N ASP A 112 -3.24 -11.39 -0.13
CA ASP A 112 -3.18 -9.96 -0.45
C ASP A 112 -1.75 -9.45 -0.17
N PRO A 113 -1.10 -8.80 -1.15
CA PRO A 113 0.20 -8.19 -0.92
C PRO A 113 0.27 -7.29 0.34
N LEU A 114 -0.83 -6.63 0.73
CA LEU A 114 -0.91 -5.87 1.98
C LEU A 114 -0.85 -6.74 3.23
N ASP A 115 -1.51 -7.90 3.23
CA ASP A 115 -1.51 -8.84 4.36
C ASP A 115 -0.11 -9.46 4.55
N GLU A 116 0.63 -9.70 3.45
CA GLU A 116 1.99 -10.20 3.50
C GLU A 116 2.98 -9.17 4.05
N GLU A 117 2.81 -7.89 3.72
CA GLU A 117 3.64 -6.80 4.25
C GLU A 117 3.39 -6.58 5.75
N LEU A 118 2.12 -6.59 6.18
CA LEU A 118 1.78 -6.54 7.60
C LEU A 118 2.24 -7.78 8.38
N GLY A 119 2.10 -8.97 7.79
CA GLY A 119 2.51 -10.23 8.42
C GLY A 119 4.03 -10.43 8.49
N ALA A 120 4.79 -9.70 7.66
CA ALA A 120 6.25 -9.68 7.68
C ALA A 120 6.82 -8.71 8.74
N GLN A 121 6.00 -7.83 9.34
CA GLN A 121 6.46 -7.13 10.53
C GLN A 121 6.71 -8.16 11.63
N PRO A 122 7.89 -8.14 12.28
CA PRO A 122 8.11 -8.96 13.45
C PRO A 122 7.06 -8.53 14.47
N VAL A 123 6.08 -9.39 14.71
CA VAL A 123 5.25 -9.30 15.90
C VAL A 123 6.25 -9.36 17.05
N ALA A 124 6.55 -8.20 17.65
CA ALA A 124 7.27 -8.15 18.89
C ALA A 124 6.60 -9.19 19.80
N PRO A 125 7.36 -10.15 20.37
CA PRO A 125 6.76 -11.20 21.17
C PRO A 125 5.85 -10.53 22.20
N PRO A 126 4.59 -10.95 22.34
CA PRO A 126 3.70 -10.32 23.30
C PRO A 126 4.38 -10.43 24.65
N ALA A 127 4.77 -9.27 25.19
CA ALA A 127 5.22 -9.17 26.56
C ALA A 127 4.16 -9.88 27.39
N ARG A 128 4.59 -10.95 28.05
CA ARG A 128 3.75 -11.88 28.79
C ARG A 128 3.02 -11.06 29.87
N ALA A 129 1.83 -10.59 29.55
CA ALA A 129 0.95 -9.92 30.50
C ALA A 129 0.45 -10.99 31.47
N SER A 130 1.20 -11.14 32.56
CA SER A 130 0.77 -11.92 33.70
C SER A 130 -0.52 -11.33 34.24
N ARG A 131 -1.54 -12.19 34.21
CA ARG A 131 -2.93 -12.12 34.67
C ARG A 131 -3.15 -11.30 35.97
N PRO A 132 -4.33 -10.66 36.12
CA PRO A 132 -4.60 -9.69 37.18
C PRO A 132 -4.96 -10.34 38.52
N ALA A 133 -4.56 -9.70 39.63
CA ALA A 133 -5.07 -9.97 40.97
C ALA A 133 -5.82 -8.74 41.51
N LYS A 134 -6.98 -9.03 42.11
CA LYS A 134 -8.09 -8.16 42.51
C LYS A 134 -7.76 -7.36 43.82
N PRO A 135 -8.47 -6.25 44.13
CA PRO A 135 -8.06 -5.22 45.10
C PRO A 135 -8.73 -5.36 46.48
N ALA A 136 -8.14 -4.73 47.51
CA ALA A 136 -8.79 -4.28 48.76
C ALA A 136 -7.81 -3.38 49.58
N PRO A 137 -8.23 -2.67 50.66
CA PRO A 137 -8.28 -1.20 50.68
C PRO A 137 -7.63 -0.56 51.94
N VAL A 138 -7.87 0.76 52.13
CA VAL A 138 -7.68 1.60 53.34
C VAL A 138 -6.22 1.87 53.75
N GLN A 139 -5.77 3.05 54.20
CA GLN A 139 -6.43 4.03 55.05
C GLN A 139 -5.64 5.35 55.09
N ALA A 140 -6.36 6.42 55.44
CA ALA A 140 -5.94 7.81 55.51
C ALA A 140 -4.83 8.12 56.53
N SER A 141 -4.10 9.21 56.27
CA SER A 141 -3.75 10.20 57.30
C SER A 141 -3.66 11.57 56.65
N ALA A 142 -4.61 12.44 57.00
CA ALA A 142 -4.42 13.89 57.06
C ALA A 142 -3.50 14.17 58.27
N ASP A 143 -2.78 15.29 58.41
CA ASP A 143 -3.26 16.68 58.42
C ASP A 143 -2.02 17.61 58.66
N PRO A 144 -2.12 18.91 59.03
CA PRO A 144 -1.99 20.10 58.18
C PRO A 144 -0.83 21.06 58.57
N LEU A 145 -0.43 22.00 57.70
CA LEU A 145 -0.12 23.38 58.13
C LEU A 145 -0.04 24.38 56.95
N VAL A 146 -1.06 25.22 56.89
CA VAL A 146 -1.23 26.61 56.37
C VAL A 146 0.03 27.36 55.90
N ASP A 147 0.07 27.93 54.68
CA ASP A 147 -0.60 29.14 54.14
C ASP A 147 0.22 30.43 54.35
N THR A 148 0.46 31.17 53.25
CA THR A 148 0.66 32.63 53.11
C THR A 148 1.32 32.92 51.74
N THR A 149 0.55 33.09 50.66
CA THR A 149 0.09 34.38 50.05
C THR A 149 1.09 35.00 49.05
N PRO A 150 0.71 35.98 48.18
CA PRO A 150 -0.54 36.20 47.41
C PRO A 150 -0.27 36.69 45.96
N PHE A 151 -1.33 37.12 45.24
CA PHE A 151 -1.43 37.61 43.84
C PHE A 151 -1.57 36.46 42.81
N GLY A 152 -2.74 36.08 42.28
CA GLY A 152 -3.99 36.81 42.11
C GLY A 152 -3.97 37.65 40.84
N VAL A 153 -4.31 37.08 39.68
CA VAL A 153 -5.07 37.71 38.57
C VAL A 153 -5.58 36.59 37.62
N ASP A 154 -6.91 36.58 37.48
CA ASP A 154 -7.81 36.00 36.47
C ASP A 154 -7.74 34.53 36.03
N ALA A 155 -8.84 33.85 36.35
CA ALA A 155 -9.40 32.74 35.59
C ALA A 155 -10.55 33.25 34.70
N GLN A 156 -10.54 32.77 33.46
CA GLN A 156 -11.60 32.67 32.43
C GLN A 156 -11.46 33.58 31.20
N PRO A 157 -11.93 33.13 30.01
CA PRO A 157 -12.23 31.76 29.56
C PRO A 157 -11.47 31.39 28.28
N LEU A 158 -11.69 30.14 27.88
CA LEU A 158 -11.38 29.57 26.58
C LEU A 158 -11.44 30.58 25.42
N ASP A 159 -10.32 30.76 24.74
CA ASP A 159 -10.33 30.83 23.28
C ASP A 159 -9.62 29.58 22.75
N THR A 160 -10.40 28.51 22.80
CA THR A 160 -10.43 27.54 21.72
C THR A 160 -10.69 28.31 20.42
N SER A 161 -9.63 28.82 19.81
CA SER A 161 -9.56 28.89 18.35
C SER A 161 -8.80 27.66 17.85
N ALA A 162 -9.20 26.48 18.35
CA ALA A 162 -9.39 25.39 17.42
C ALA A 162 -10.58 25.82 16.57
N ALA A 163 -10.33 26.36 15.39
CA ALA A 163 -11.36 26.44 14.38
C ALA A 163 -11.97 25.03 14.23
N PRO A 164 -13.23 24.80 14.63
CA PRO A 164 -13.93 23.59 14.28
C PRO A 164 -14.51 23.87 12.89
N GLY A 165 -13.66 23.72 11.87
CA GLY A 165 -14.02 24.20 10.54
C GLY A 165 -13.05 23.85 9.42
N SER A 166 -11.89 23.26 9.70
CA SER A 166 -11.30 22.39 8.69
C SER A 166 -12.19 21.16 8.65
N THR A 167 -13.24 21.19 7.83
CA THR A 167 -13.54 20.02 7.03
C THR A 167 -12.22 19.67 6.38
N GLU A 168 -11.41 18.85 7.04
CA GLU A 168 -10.22 18.27 6.45
C GLU A 168 -10.79 17.51 5.28
N ASP A 169 -10.72 18.14 4.10
CA ASP A 169 -11.27 17.56 2.89
C ASP A 169 -10.59 16.21 2.78
N PRO A 170 -11.32 15.09 2.94
CA PRO A 170 -10.69 13.77 3.08
C PRO A 170 -9.80 13.47 1.87
N ASP A 171 -10.13 14.08 0.73
CA ASP A 171 -9.36 14.04 -0.49
C ASP A 171 -8.07 14.89 -0.40
N ALA A 172 -8.09 16.07 0.24
CA ALA A 172 -6.88 16.86 0.49
C ALA A 172 -5.88 16.12 1.40
N THR A 173 -6.35 15.39 2.41
CA THR A 173 -5.48 14.56 3.26
C THR A 173 -4.92 13.36 2.49
N LEU A 174 -5.71 12.76 1.60
CA LEU A 174 -5.33 11.57 0.83
C LEU A 174 -4.34 11.87 -0.29
N PHE A 175 -4.53 13.00 -1.00
CA PHE A 175 -3.71 13.41 -2.14
C PHE A 175 -2.59 14.38 -1.73
N GLY A 176 -2.68 15.02 -0.56
CA GLY A 176 -1.65 15.90 -0.02
C GLY A 176 -1.28 17.01 -1.01
N GLY A 177 -0.03 17.00 -1.46
CA GLY A 177 0.48 17.98 -2.44
C GLY A 177 -0.07 17.85 -3.86
N LEU A 178 -0.75 16.73 -4.18
CA LEU A 178 -1.45 16.56 -5.46
C LEU A 178 -2.84 17.23 -5.45
N TRP A 179 -3.31 17.71 -4.30
CA TRP A 179 -4.59 18.41 -4.17
C TRP A 179 -4.42 19.94 -4.38
N PRO A 180 -5.31 20.61 -5.14
CA PRO A 180 -6.47 20.06 -5.85
C PRO A 180 -6.07 19.30 -7.11
N LEU A 181 -6.81 18.22 -7.40
CA LEU A 181 -6.59 17.42 -8.61
C LEU A 181 -6.90 18.26 -9.86
N GLY A 182 -5.96 18.29 -10.79
CA GLY A 182 -6.13 18.94 -12.10
C GLY A 182 -6.91 18.09 -13.10
N GLU A 183 -6.76 18.39 -14.40
CA GLU A 183 -7.33 17.57 -15.48
C GLU A 183 -6.62 16.22 -15.64
N SER A 184 -5.31 16.18 -15.33
CA SER A 184 -4.49 14.98 -15.26
C SER A 184 -3.67 14.92 -13.98
N VAL A 185 -3.47 13.71 -13.46
CA VAL A 185 -2.73 13.45 -12.21
C VAL A 185 -1.87 12.20 -12.38
N LYS A 186 -0.60 12.28 -11.98
CA LYS A 186 0.30 11.13 -11.92
C LYS A 186 0.45 10.67 -10.48
N LEU A 187 0.14 9.41 -10.20
CA LEU A 187 0.37 8.83 -8.89
C LEU A 187 1.82 8.39 -8.75
N ASP A 188 2.36 8.56 -7.54
CA ASP A 188 3.67 8.07 -7.20
C ASP A 188 3.55 6.61 -6.73
N SER A 189 4.10 5.68 -7.51
CA SER A 189 4.09 4.24 -7.19
C SER A 189 5.07 3.85 -6.08
N THR A 190 5.91 4.79 -5.63
CA THR A 190 6.88 4.56 -4.53
C THR A 190 6.27 4.77 -3.14
N ILE A 191 5.04 5.31 -3.06
CA ILE A 191 4.33 5.48 -1.79
C ILE A 191 3.86 4.14 -1.23
N ASP A 192 3.43 4.17 0.04
CA ASP A 192 2.83 3.01 0.70
C ASP A 192 1.65 2.47 -0.12
N ARG A 193 1.65 1.14 -0.31
CA ARG A 193 0.65 0.44 -1.11
C ARG A 193 -0.79 0.75 -0.67
N ARG A 194 -1.03 0.88 0.64
CA ARG A 194 -2.37 1.18 1.16
C ARG A 194 -2.81 2.59 0.78
N ALA A 195 -1.89 3.56 0.82
CA ALA A 195 -2.15 4.92 0.38
C ALA A 195 -2.44 4.96 -1.14
N LEU A 196 -1.64 4.23 -1.93
CA LEU A 196 -1.83 4.11 -3.37
C LEU A 196 -3.20 3.53 -3.73
N ARG A 197 -3.63 2.43 -3.09
CA ARG A 197 -4.99 1.88 -3.29
C ARG A 197 -6.08 2.90 -2.97
N ALA A 198 -5.94 3.63 -1.87
CA ALA A 198 -6.93 4.61 -1.47
C ALA A 198 -7.02 5.75 -2.50
N GLN A 199 -5.88 6.23 -3.00
CA GLN A 199 -5.82 7.24 -4.07
C GLN A 199 -6.47 6.75 -5.37
N ILE A 200 -6.13 5.53 -5.82
CA ILE A 200 -6.71 4.91 -7.01
C ILE A 200 -8.24 4.77 -6.89
N ALA A 201 -8.71 4.24 -5.76
CA ALA A 201 -10.14 4.07 -5.50
C ALA A 201 -10.87 5.42 -5.55
N ARG A 202 -10.30 6.47 -4.94
CA ARG A 202 -10.89 7.81 -5.00
C ARG A 202 -10.87 8.43 -6.40
N LEU A 203 -9.80 8.26 -7.17
CA LEU A 203 -9.76 8.71 -8.56
C LEU A 203 -10.83 8.04 -9.41
N GLY A 204 -11.07 6.74 -9.22
CA GLY A 204 -12.16 6.02 -9.86
C GLY A 204 -13.54 6.58 -9.51
N GLU A 205 -13.79 6.87 -8.22
CA GLU A 205 -15.04 7.51 -7.76
C GLU A 205 -15.23 8.93 -8.32
N LEU A 206 -14.14 9.65 -8.58
CA LEU A 206 -14.13 10.99 -9.17
C LEU A 206 -14.24 10.97 -10.71
N GLY A 207 -14.32 9.81 -11.34
CA GLY A 207 -14.46 9.64 -12.80
C GLY A 207 -13.17 9.80 -13.59
N PHE A 208 -12.01 9.62 -12.95
CA PHE A 208 -10.74 9.56 -13.66
C PHE A 208 -10.49 8.17 -14.24
N ALA A 209 -9.86 8.12 -15.41
CA ALA A 209 -9.37 6.89 -16.01
C ALA A 209 -7.86 6.96 -16.21
N LEU A 210 -7.19 5.84 -15.94
CA LEU A 210 -5.76 5.68 -16.18
C LEU A 210 -5.49 5.49 -17.68
N ASP A 211 -4.56 6.28 -18.21
CA ASP A 211 -3.84 5.96 -19.43
C ASP A 211 -2.55 5.19 -19.08
N PHE A 212 -2.55 3.89 -19.38
CA PHE A 212 -1.45 2.98 -19.04
C PHE A 212 -0.14 3.29 -19.78
N LYS A 213 -0.18 4.04 -20.89
CA LYS A 213 1.02 4.41 -21.66
C LYS A 213 1.76 5.58 -21.03
N THR A 214 1.01 6.57 -20.55
CA THR A 214 1.53 7.78 -19.92
C THR A 214 1.63 7.65 -18.40
N GLN A 215 0.95 6.64 -17.82
CA GLN A 215 0.74 6.47 -16.39
C GLN A 215 0.04 7.69 -15.76
N GLU A 216 -0.83 8.35 -16.53
CA GLU A 216 -1.57 9.52 -16.09
C GLU A 216 -3.05 9.20 -15.94
N TRP A 217 -3.63 9.65 -14.84
CA TRP A 217 -5.06 9.62 -14.59
C TRP A 217 -5.67 10.88 -15.17
N SER A 218 -6.57 10.76 -16.14
CA SER A 218 -7.26 11.89 -16.76
C SER A 218 -8.75 11.85 -16.46
N ARG A 219 -9.36 13.01 -16.24
CA ARG A 219 -10.80 13.08 -16.00
C ARG A 219 -11.54 12.72 -17.29
N GLN A 220 -12.31 11.64 -17.28
CA GLN A 220 -13.18 11.36 -18.41
C GLN A 220 -14.36 12.32 -18.33
N ALA A 221 -14.39 13.32 -19.20
CA ALA A 221 -15.60 14.11 -19.41
C ALA A 221 -16.69 13.13 -19.86
N GLU A 222 -17.74 13.03 -19.05
CA GLU A 222 -18.92 12.20 -19.28
C GLU A 222 -19.34 12.35 -20.75
N LEU A 223 -19.22 11.25 -21.50
CA LEU A 223 -19.69 11.18 -22.88
C LEU A 223 -21.20 11.37 -22.80
N GLN A 224 -21.67 12.58 -23.13
CA GLN A 224 -23.10 12.87 -23.25
C GLN A 224 -23.75 11.79 -24.13
N PRO A 225 -24.72 11.02 -23.63
CA PRO A 225 -25.51 10.18 -24.50
C PRO A 225 -26.35 11.12 -25.39
N ALA A 226 -26.15 10.99 -26.70
CA ALA A 226 -26.95 11.66 -27.74
C ALA A 226 -28.39 11.14 -27.75
#